data_AF-A0A178XC83-F1
#
_entry.id   AF-A0A178XC83-F1
#
_cell.length_a   1.000
_cell.length_b   1.000
_cell.length_c   1.000
_cell.angle_alpha   90.00
_cell.angle_beta   90.00
_cell.angle_gamma   90.00
#
_symmetry.space_group_name_H-M   'P 1'
#
loop_
_entity.id
_entity.type
_entity.pdbx_description
1 polymer ?
#
loop_
_entity_poly.entity_id
_entity_poly.type
_entity_poly.pdbx_seq_one_letter_code
_entity_poly.pdbx_strand_id
1 'polypeptide(L)'
;MVRMVLSADLVTLVPASEANPGRTEGGHRAVFPFGEGQAFVARRRWVAFAEPELAQASAFLELLAAAEQNLAGPAVLDRPDGTAVVLRLGTPRDMDAISAVHLRCSAKTLFNRYHTGLRTVPRKWLHRLLMPPRGTSLLAVCGRDVIGFGQLISQRDGTAEVSLLVEDAWQRQGIGTALLARLAALAEAGGTTELTAVCLPGNSAMVRTAVRAGLQVETSPDDATVLRLVAARTPRTVSGSRTSLCPAPRAAPASSGRE
;
A
#
# COMPACT_ATOMS: atom_id res chain seq x y z
N MET A 1 16.24 2.21 0.86
CA MET A 1 16.51 3.63 0.56
C MET A 1 17.32 4.36 1.63
N VAL A 2 17.04 4.19 2.92
CA VAL A 2 17.80 4.81 4.04
C VAL A 2 19.32 4.61 3.92
N ARG A 3 19.75 3.41 3.51
CA ARG A 3 21.18 3.10 3.25
C ARG A 3 21.82 4.07 2.24
N MET A 4 21.10 4.46 1.20
CA MET A 4 21.59 5.41 0.19
C MET A 4 21.60 6.84 0.72
N VAL A 5 20.57 7.26 1.46
CA VAL A 5 20.48 8.62 2.03
C VAL A 5 21.66 8.89 2.97
N LEU A 6 22.06 7.89 3.75
CA LEU A 6 23.13 8.02 4.74
C LEU A 6 24.52 7.57 4.24
N SER A 7 24.61 7.06 3.00
CA SER A 7 25.79 6.31 2.53
C SER A 7 26.28 5.28 3.54
N ALA A 8 25.33 4.58 4.19
CA ALA A 8 25.60 3.67 5.27
C ALA A 8 26.13 2.32 4.74
N ASP A 9 27.05 1.69 5.46
CA ASP A 9 27.52 0.35 5.12
C ASP A 9 26.39 -0.67 5.32
N LEU A 10 25.62 -0.49 6.40
CA LEU A 10 24.55 -1.38 6.83
C LEU A 10 23.38 -0.56 7.39
N VAL A 11 22.17 -1.00 7.06
CA VAL A 11 20.93 -0.55 7.70
C VAL A 11 20.10 -1.78 8.06
N THR A 12 19.68 -1.88 9.32
CA THR A 12 18.82 -2.96 9.82
C THR A 12 17.56 -2.39 10.44
N LEU A 13 16.42 -3.04 10.24
CA LEU A 13 15.19 -2.77 10.98
C LEU A 13 15.13 -3.70 12.19
N VAL A 14 14.94 -3.13 13.39
CA VAL A 14 14.90 -3.87 14.65
C VAL A 14 13.75 -3.36 15.52
N PRO A 15 13.25 -4.15 16.50
CA PRO A 15 12.35 -3.64 17.52
C PRO A 15 12.94 -2.43 18.25
N ALA A 16 12.13 -1.41 18.52
CA ALA A 16 12.58 -0.18 19.16
C ALA A 16 13.23 -0.41 20.54
N SER A 17 12.78 -1.45 21.26
CA SER A 17 13.36 -1.89 22.53
C SER A 17 14.81 -2.38 22.40
N GLU A 18 15.20 -2.92 21.24
CA GLU A 18 16.53 -3.44 20.96
C GLU A 18 17.44 -2.40 20.29
N ALA A 19 16.85 -1.29 19.84
CA ALA A 19 17.52 -0.30 19.01
C ALA A 19 18.56 0.54 19.76
N ASN A 20 18.52 0.62 21.09
CA ASN A 20 19.49 1.31 21.96
C ASN A 20 20.02 2.64 21.35
N PRO A 21 19.20 3.72 21.34
CA PRO A 21 19.55 4.98 20.67
C PRO A 21 20.76 5.70 21.30
N GLY A 22 21.07 5.46 22.57
CA GLY A 22 22.21 6.08 23.25
C GLY A 22 23.58 5.55 22.80
N ARG A 23 23.62 4.39 22.12
CA ARG A 23 24.87 3.83 21.58
C ARG A 23 25.18 4.43 20.21
N THR A 24 25.96 5.51 20.17
CA THR A 24 26.29 6.22 18.92
C THR A 24 27.58 5.74 18.24
N GLU A 25 28.41 4.95 18.93
CA GLU A 25 29.72 4.47 18.43
C GLU A 25 30.59 5.62 17.88
N GLY A 26 30.66 6.75 18.60
CA GLY A 26 31.40 7.93 18.13
C GLY A 26 30.76 8.62 16.93
N GLY A 27 29.44 8.46 16.73
CA GLY A 27 28.69 9.02 15.60
C GLY A 27 28.67 8.11 14.36
N HIS A 28 29.32 6.95 14.40
CA HIS A 28 29.30 5.95 13.31
C HIS A 28 28.02 5.11 13.28
N ARG A 29 27.18 5.23 14.31
CA ARG A 29 25.90 4.54 14.44
C ARG A 29 24.79 5.56 14.72
N ALA A 30 23.71 5.46 13.97
CA ALA A 30 22.52 6.27 14.15
C ALA A 30 21.28 5.39 14.23
N VAL A 31 20.30 5.82 15.03
CA VAL A 31 19.04 5.10 15.26
C VAL A 31 17.89 6.04 14.93
N PHE A 32 16.95 5.57 14.13
CA PHE A 32 15.78 6.34 13.71
C PHE A 32 14.51 5.56 14.05
N PRO A 33 13.60 6.11 14.87
CA PRO A 33 12.30 5.49 15.12
C PRO A 33 11.49 5.39 13.82
N PHE A 34 10.72 4.32 13.65
CA PHE A 34 9.89 4.12 12.48
C PHE A 34 8.63 3.30 12.82
N GLY A 35 7.45 3.85 12.52
CA GLY A 35 6.17 3.19 12.81
C GLY A 35 5.94 2.94 14.31
N GLU A 36 5.02 2.01 14.63
CA GLU A 36 4.76 1.60 16.00
C GLU A 36 5.76 0.52 16.46
N GLY A 37 6.75 0.92 17.27
CA GLY A 37 7.63 0.00 17.98
C GLY A 37 8.80 -0.59 17.18
N GLN A 38 9.13 -0.03 16.01
CA GLN A 38 10.32 -0.41 15.23
C GLN A 38 11.31 0.77 15.13
N ALA A 39 12.55 0.47 14.78
CA ALA A 39 13.58 1.46 14.51
C ALA A 39 14.59 0.98 13.46
N PHE A 40 15.04 1.89 12.60
CA PHE A 40 16.17 1.68 11.72
C PHE A 40 17.49 1.97 12.45
N VAL A 41 18.44 1.05 12.37
CA VAL A 41 19.80 1.21 12.87
C VAL A 41 20.75 1.26 11.68
N ALA A 42 21.38 2.41 11.47
CA ALA A 42 22.37 2.62 10.42
C ALA A 42 23.79 2.62 10.99
N ARG A 43 24.73 2.01 10.27
CA ARG A 43 26.15 1.98 10.65
C ARG A 43 27.05 2.27 9.45
N ARG A 44 28.10 3.05 9.65
CA ARG A 44 29.18 3.24 8.66
C ARG A 44 30.54 3.36 9.32
N ARG A 45 31.57 2.76 8.73
CA ARG A 45 32.90 2.61 9.35
C ARG A 45 33.89 3.74 9.07
N TRP A 46 33.62 4.56 8.07
CA TRP A 46 34.63 5.46 7.49
C TRP A 46 34.52 6.91 7.96
N VAL A 47 33.35 7.38 8.41
CA VAL A 47 33.19 8.71 9.03
C VAL A 47 31.92 8.76 9.89
N ALA A 48 31.87 9.59 10.93
CA ALA A 48 30.67 9.82 11.72
C ALA A 48 29.56 10.49 10.87
N PHE A 49 28.29 10.21 11.14
CA PHE A 49 27.16 10.88 10.49
C PHE A 49 27.14 12.36 10.81
N ALA A 50 26.95 13.20 9.77
CA ALA A 50 26.80 14.63 9.94
C ALA A 50 25.34 14.98 10.30
N GLU A 51 25.14 16.02 11.11
CA GLU A 51 23.81 16.53 11.50
C GLU A 51 22.84 16.70 10.30
N PRO A 52 23.24 17.30 9.16
CA PRO A 52 22.37 17.40 8.00
C PRO A 52 21.96 16.06 7.40
N GLU A 53 22.83 15.04 7.42
CA GLU A 53 22.52 13.70 6.92
C GLU A 53 21.50 13.01 7.83
N LEU A 54 21.66 13.16 9.16
CA LEU A 54 20.73 12.64 10.16
C LEU A 54 19.36 13.29 10.02
N ALA A 55 19.31 14.62 9.88
CA ALA A 55 18.07 15.36 9.67
C ALA A 55 17.35 14.95 8.37
N GLN A 56 18.10 14.78 7.28
CA GLN A 56 17.53 14.32 6.00
C GLN A 56 16.98 12.89 6.09
N ALA A 57 17.68 11.99 6.77
CA ALA A 57 17.20 10.63 6.99
C ALA A 57 15.95 10.58 7.88
N SER A 58 15.89 11.40 8.95
CA SER A 58 14.71 11.53 9.81
C SER A 58 13.51 12.03 9.01
N ALA A 59 13.66 13.15 8.28
CA ALA A 59 12.58 13.71 7.48
C ALA A 59 12.07 12.74 6.41
N PHE A 60 12.98 11.98 5.78
CA PHE A 60 12.61 10.94 4.83
C PHE A 60 11.80 9.80 5.50
N LEU A 61 12.20 9.37 6.69
CA LEU A 61 11.51 8.32 7.44
C LEU A 61 10.14 8.77 7.99
N GLU A 62 10.03 10.01 8.45
CA GLU A 62 8.76 10.63 8.82
C GLU A 62 7.80 10.69 7.63
N LEU A 63 8.30 11.10 6.46
CA LEU A 63 7.51 11.10 5.22
C LEU A 63 7.06 9.69 4.83
N LEU A 64 7.93 8.68 4.95
CA LEU A 64 7.59 7.29 4.68
C LEU A 64 6.51 6.79 5.64
N ALA A 65 6.65 7.05 6.95
CA ALA A 65 5.65 6.66 7.95
C ALA A 65 4.30 7.35 7.68
N ALA A 66 4.31 8.64 7.34
CA ALA A 66 3.10 9.36 6.94
C ALA A 66 2.49 8.79 5.65
N ALA A 67 3.31 8.39 4.68
CA ALA A 67 2.84 7.75 3.45
C ALA A 67 2.20 6.39 3.73
N GLU A 68 2.79 5.56 4.58
CA GLU A 68 2.20 4.28 5.02
C GLU A 68 0.86 4.49 5.74
N GLN A 69 0.79 5.47 6.65
CA GLN A 69 -0.45 5.82 7.33
C GLN A 69 -1.52 6.31 6.36
N ASN A 70 -1.16 7.16 5.39
CA ASN A 70 -2.07 7.62 4.35
C ASN A 70 -2.54 6.48 3.43
N LEU A 71 -1.70 5.46 3.23
CA LEU A 71 -2.04 4.25 2.47
C LEU A 71 -2.99 3.33 3.24
N ALA A 72 -2.82 3.24 4.56
CA ALA A 72 -3.71 2.51 5.46
C ALA A 72 -5.01 3.28 5.77
N GLY A 73 -5.00 4.60 5.61
CA GLY A 73 -6.14 5.48 5.86
C GLY A 73 -7.26 5.36 4.81
N PRO A 74 -8.41 6.02 5.05
CA PRO A 74 -9.50 6.06 4.09
C PRO A 74 -9.10 6.79 2.79
N ALA A 75 -9.56 6.30 1.65
CA ALA A 75 -9.41 6.96 0.36
C ALA A 75 -10.77 7.16 -0.30
N VAL A 76 -11.01 8.35 -0.86
CA VAL A 76 -12.24 8.65 -1.59
C VAL A 76 -12.01 8.39 -3.07
N LEU A 77 -12.91 7.61 -3.66
CA LEU A 77 -13.04 7.44 -5.09
C LEU A 77 -14.18 8.35 -5.55
N ASP A 78 -13.80 9.46 -6.17
CA ASP A 78 -14.75 10.36 -6.82
C ASP A 78 -15.24 9.72 -8.11
N ARG A 79 -16.57 9.64 -8.25
CA ARG A 79 -17.20 9.11 -9.44
C ARG A 79 -17.73 10.25 -10.33
N PRO A 80 -17.78 10.04 -11.66
CA PRO A 80 -18.34 11.04 -12.58
C PRO A 80 -19.81 11.39 -12.31
N ASP A 81 -20.55 10.51 -11.63
CA ASP A 81 -21.95 10.72 -11.25
C ASP A 81 -22.11 11.41 -9.89
N GLY A 82 -21.02 11.92 -9.30
CA GLY A 82 -21.02 12.61 -8.01
C GLY A 82 -21.15 11.68 -6.79
N THR A 83 -21.22 10.36 -6.98
CA THR A 83 -21.26 9.41 -5.88
C THR A 83 -19.87 9.21 -5.29
N ALA A 84 -19.68 9.51 -4.00
CA ALA A 84 -18.43 9.25 -3.31
C ALA A 84 -18.39 7.82 -2.77
N VAL A 85 -17.37 7.05 -3.16
CA VAL A 85 -17.08 5.73 -2.58
C VAL A 85 -15.84 5.82 -1.71
N VAL A 86 -15.94 5.43 -0.45
CA VAL A 86 -14.83 5.44 0.50
C VAL A 86 -14.22 4.04 0.59
N LEU A 87 -12.94 3.93 0.28
CA LEU A 87 -12.14 2.75 0.54
C LEU A 87 -11.53 2.87 1.94
N ARG A 88 -11.73 1.89 2.81
CA ARG A 88 -11.12 1.89 4.16
C ARG A 88 -10.88 0.48 4.67
N LEU A 89 -9.97 0.32 5.64
CA LEU A 89 -9.78 -0.96 6.30
C LEU A 89 -11.06 -1.40 7.04
N GLY A 90 -11.30 -2.70 7.00
CA GLY A 90 -12.36 -3.35 7.75
C GLY A 90 -12.03 -3.44 9.22
N THR A 91 -13.06 -3.39 10.05
CA THR A 91 -12.96 -3.52 11.51
C THR A 91 -13.93 -4.61 11.98
N PRO A 92 -13.76 -5.20 13.17
CA PRO A 92 -14.69 -6.20 13.67
C PRO A 92 -16.16 -5.77 13.72
N ARG A 93 -16.43 -4.46 13.75
CA ARG A 93 -17.78 -3.87 13.75
C ARG A 93 -18.50 -3.98 12.40
N ASP A 94 -17.78 -4.26 11.31
CA ASP A 94 -18.34 -4.33 9.95
C ASP A 94 -18.98 -5.70 9.64
N MET A 95 -19.08 -6.61 10.61
CA MET A 95 -19.53 -7.99 10.38
C MET A 95 -20.93 -8.08 9.75
N ASP A 96 -21.87 -7.27 10.22
CA ASP A 96 -23.23 -7.25 9.67
C ASP A 96 -23.26 -6.64 8.26
N ALA A 97 -22.42 -5.63 8.01
CA ALA A 97 -22.29 -5.03 6.68
C ALA A 97 -21.70 -6.01 5.66
N ILE A 98 -20.69 -6.80 6.05
CA ILE A 98 -20.16 -7.89 5.22
C ILE A 98 -21.24 -8.94 4.98
N SER A 99 -22.00 -9.34 6.00
CA SER A 99 -23.12 -10.26 5.83
C SER A 99 -24.14 -9.73 4.81
N ALA A 100 -24.47 -8.44 4.89
CA ALA A 100 -25.41 -7.79 3.98
C ALA A 100 -24.93 -7.78 2.53
N VAL A 101 -23.64 -7.51 2.27
CA VAL A 101 -23.05 -7.62 0.92
C VAL A 101 -23.28 -9.00 0.33
N HIS A 102 -23.01 -10.07 1.08
CA HIS A 102 -23.18 -11.44 0.59
C HIS A 102 -24.64 -11.76 0.23
N LEU A 103 -25.59 -11.23 1.01
CA LEU A 103 -27.02 -11.42 0.75
C LEU A 103 -27.51 -10.68 -0.50
N ARG A 104 -26.86 -9.56 -0.87
CA ARG A 104 -27.19 -8.80 -2.09
C ARG A 104 -26.50 -9.33 -3.35
N CYS A 105 -25.42 -10.10 -3.20
CA CYS A 105 -24.71 -10.71 -4.32
C CYS A 105 -25.50 -11.86 -4.96
N SER A 106 -25.42 -11.98 -6.28
CA SER A 106 -25.98 -13.12 -7.00
C SER A 106 -25.20 -14.42 -6.70
N ALA A 107 -25.85 -15.57 -6.89
CA ALA A 107 -25.20 -16.87 -6.78
C ALA A 107 -23.98 -17.00 -7.71
N LYS A 108 -24.02 -16.38 -8.90
CA LYS A 108 -22.90 -16.32 -9.83
C LYS A 108 -21.72 -15.54 -9.26
N THR A 109 -21.98 -14.38 -8.66
CA THR A 109 -20.95 -13.54 -8.02
C THR A 109 -20.31 -14.27 -6.83
N LEU A 110 -21.12 -14.95 -6.00
CA LEU A 110 -20.60 -15.76 -4.89
C LEU A 110 -19.82 -16.99 -5.38
N PHE A 111 -20.29 -17.68 -6.41
CA PHE A 111 -19.60 -18.83 -7.00
C PHE A 111 -18.24 -18.43 -7.57
N ASN A 112 -18.16 -17.29 -8.27
CA ASN A 112 -16.90 -16.76 -8.78
C ASN A 112 -15.91 -16.37 -7.68
N ARG A 113 -16.39 -16.02 -6.49
CA ARG A 113 -15.53 -15.65 -5.34
C ARG A 113 -15.06 -16.87 -4.56
N TYR A 114 -15.96 -17.82 -4.32
CA TYR A 114 -15.72 -18.92 -3.37
C TYR A 114 -15.47 -20.26 -4.05
N HIS A 115 -15.64 -20.33 -5.37
CA HIS A 115 -15.51 -21.54 -6.19
C HIS A 115 -16.34 -22.72 -5.65
N THR A 116 -17.42 -22.40 -4.94
CA THR A 116 -18.34 -23.34 -4.29
C THR A 116 -19.77 -22.83 -4.46
N GLY A 117 -20.74 -23.74 -4.43
CA GLY A 117 -22.18 -23.44 -4.54
C GLY A 117 -22.77 -22.76 -3.30
N LEU A 118 -22.06 -21.79 -2.73
CA LEU A 118 -22.41 -21.12 -1.48
C LEU A 118 -23.63 -20.22 -1.67
N ARG A 119 -24.70 -20.49 -0.91
CA ARG A 119 -25.90 -19.63 -0.87
C ARG A 119 -25.90 -18.63 0.28
N THR A 120 -25.23 -18.95 1.38
CA THR A 120 -25.14 -18.08 2.55
C THR A 120 -23.79 -18.31 3.22
N VAL A 121 -23.09 -17.23 3.57
CA VAL A 121 -21.81 -17.32 4.28
C VAL A 121 -22.08 -17.59 5.77
N PRO A 122 -21.54 -18.68 6.35
CA PRO A 122 -21.69 -18.92 7.78
C PRO A 122 -21.09 -17.78 8.61
N ARG A 123 -21.74 -17.39 9.72
CA ARG A 123 -21.24 -16.31 10.61
C ARG A 123 -19.77 -16.49 11.03
N LYS A 124 -19.37 -17.74 11.31
CA LYS A 124 -17.98 -18.10 11.64
C LYS A 124 -16.95 -17.74 10.56
N TRP A 125 -17.36 -17.66 9.30
CA TRP A 125 -16.50 -17.26 8.18
C TRP A 125 -16.40 -15.75 8.06
N LEU A 126 -17.45 -15.00 8.39
CA LEU A 126 -17.46 -13.53 8.32
C LEU A 126 -16.33 -12.91 9.15
N HIS A 127 -16.08 -13.45 10.35
CA HIS A 127 -14.95 -13.00 11.16
C HIS A 127 -13.60 -13.18 10.44
N ARG A 128 -13.37 -14.34 9.80
CA ARG A 128 -12.13 -14.59 9.05
C ARG A 128 -12.05 -13.78 7.75
N LEU A 129 -13.20 -13.46 7.15
CA LEU A 129 -13.28 -12.59 5.97
C LEU A 129 -12.92 -11.14 6.30
N LEU A 130 -13.17 -10.72 7.54
CA LEU A 130 -12.95 -9.35 7.98
C LEU A 130 -11.58 -9.19 8.65
N MET A 131 -11.21 -10.16 9.48
CA MET A 131 -9.96 -10.23 10.24
C MET A 131 -9.16 -11.50 9.87
N PRO A 132 -8.58 -11.56 8.66
CA PRO A 132 -7.72 -12.67 8.28
C PRO A 132 -6.44 -12.67 9.15
N PRO A 133 -5.97 -13.83 9.65
CA PRO A 133 -4.88 -13.91 10.63
C PRO A 133 -3.52 -13.43 10.11
N ARG A 134 -3.32 -13.37 8.79
CA ARG A 134 -2.09 -12.87 8.13
C ARG A 134 -2.42 -11.90 7.02
N GLY A 135 -3.40 -11.03 7.24
CA GLY A 135 -3.90 -10.22 6.15
C GLY A 135 -4.67 -9.01 6.60
N THR A 136 -5.20 -8.31 5.62
CA THR A 136 -6.09 -7.18 5.84
C THR A 136 -7.28 -7.25 4.89
N SER A 137 -8.37 -6.62 5.31
CA SER A 137 -9.58 -6.52 4.51
C SER A 137 -9.85 -5.05 4.22
N LEU A 138 -10.06 -4.73 2.95
CA LEU A 138 -10.35 -3.38 2.49
C LEU A 138 -11.81 -3.34 2.01
N LEU A 139 -12.59 -2.41 2.55
CA LEU A 139 -14.00 -2.23 2.25
C LEU A 139 -14.18 -1.07 1.29
N ALA A 140 -15.10 -1.21 0.33
CA ALA A 140 -15.65 -0.11 -0.44
C ALA A 140 -17.02 0.25 0.11
N VAL A 141 -17.19 1.49 0.56
CA VAL A 141 -18.38 1.99 1.24
C VAL A 141 -19.00 3.13 0.44
N CYS A 142 -20.30 3.05 0.20
CA CYS A 142 -21.07 4.15 -0.37
C CYS A 142 -22.17 4.56 0.63
N GLY A 143 -22.14 5.82 1.08
CA GLY A 143 -22.98 6.26 2.18
C GLY A 143 -22.71 5.45 3.46
N ARG A 144 -23.67 4.59 3.84
CA ARG A 144 -23.56 3.70 5.01
C ARG A 144 -23.36 2.23 4.63
N ASP A 145 -23.49 1.90 3.35
CA ASP A 145 -23.47 0.52 2.88
C ASP A 145 -22.08 0.14 2.40
N VAL A 146 -21.58 -0.99 2.87
CA VAL A 146 -20.47 -1.68 2.20
C VAL A 146 -21.04 -2.25 0.91
N ILE A 147 -20.42 -1.92 -0.23
CA ILE A 147 -20.86 -2.32 -1.58
C ILE A 147 -19.88 -3.31 -2.23
N GLY A 148 -18.74 -3.53 -1.60
CA GLY A 148 -17.75 -4.51 -1.98
C GLY A 148 -16.59 -4.53 -0.99
N PHE A 149 -15.76 -5.55 -1.07
CA PHE A 149 -14.54 -5.63 -0.30
C PHE A 149 -13.49 -6.48 -1.02
N GLY A 150 -12.24 -6.34 -0.59
CA GLY A 150 -11.16 -7.20 -0.98
C GLY A 150 -10.34 -7.63 0.23
N GLN A 151 -9.64 -8.74 0.07
CA GLN A 151 -8.74 -9.26 1.09
C GLN A 151 -7.35 -9.39 0.49
N LEU A 152 -6.35 -9.13 1.31
CA LEU A 152 -4.95 -9.41 1.05
C LEU A 152 -4.45 -10.33 2.17
N ILE A 153 -3.95 -11.50 1.82
CA ILE A 153 -3.50 -12.52 2.78
C ILE A 153 -2.06 -12.89 2.44
N SER A 154 -1.12 -12.52 3.32
CA SER A 154 0.29 -12.84 3.18
C SER A 154 0.56 -14.33 3.37
N GLN A 155 1.37 -14.87 2.48
CA GLN A 155 1.87 -16.24 2.50
C GLN A 155 3.26 -16.30 3.15
N ARG A 156 3.76 -17.51 3.43
CA ARG A 156 5.06 -17.72 4.10
C ARG A 156 6.27 -17.51 3.16
N ASP A 157 6.04 -17.57 1.86
CA ASP A 157 7.04 -17.48 0.79
C ASP A 157 7.29 -16.04 0.31
N GLY A 158 6.68 -15.04 0.96
CA GLY A 158 6.79 -13.63 0.58
C GLY A 158 5.81 -13.18 -0.50
N THR A 159 4.90 -14.06 -0.95
CA THR A 159 3.76 -13.70 -1.80
C THR A 159 2.54 -13.32 -0.96
N ALA A 160 1.52 -12.73 -1.59
CA ALA A 160 0.22 -12.55 -0.93
C ALA A 160 -0.95 -12.84 -1.87
N GLU A 161 -1.95 -13.53 -1.36
CA GLU A 161 -3.17 -13.81 -2.10
C GLU A 161 -4.12 -12.61 -2.01
N VAL A 162 -4.69 -12.22 -3.16
CA VAL A 162 -5.72 -11.19 -3.26
C VAL A 162 -7.03 -11.77 -3.76
N SER A 163 -8.13 -11.34 -3.15
CA SER A 163 -9.47 -11.74 -3.59
C SER A 163 -10.44 -10.60 -3.43
N LEU A 164 -11.32 -10.38 -4.42
CA LEU A 164 -12.32 -9.30 -4.43
C LEU A 164 -13.77 -9.81 -4.47
N LEU A 165 -14.70 -9.12 -3.83
CA LEU A 165 -16.13 -9.33 -3.95
C LEU A 165 -16.80 -7.96 -4.09
N VAL A 166 -17.53 -7.74 -5.17
CA VAL A 166 -18.26 -6.50 -5.43
C VAL A 166 -19.70 -6.86 -5.75
N GLU A 167 -20.63 -6.21 -5.08
CA GLU A 167 -22.06 -6.39 -5.32
C GLU A 167 -22.40 -6.15 -6.80
N ASP A 168 -23.27 -6.99 -7.36
CA ASP A 168 -23.61 -7.01 -8.79
C ASP A 168 -23.98 -5.62 -9.35
N ALA A 169 -24.77 -4.85 -8.60
CA ALA A 169 -25.21 -3.49 -8.96
C ALA A 169 -24.06 -2.47 -9.06
N TRP A 170 -22.91 -2.76 -8.45
CA TRP A 170 -21.72 -1.90 -8.37
C TRP A 170 -20.56 -2.41 -9.24
N GLN A 171 -20.74 -3.54 -9.91
CA GLN A 171 -19.73 -4.07 -10.83
C GLN A 171 -19.60 -3.20 -12.09
N ARG A 172 -18.44 -3.31 -12.75
CA ARG A 172 -18.08 -2.55 -13.97
C ARG A 172 -18.05 -1.02 -13.80
N GLN A 173 -18.04 -0.54 -12.55
CA GLN A 173 -17.95 0.89 -12.20
C GLN A 173 -16.60 1.25 -11.56
N GLY A 174 -15.55 0.45 -11.83
CA GLY A 174 -14.19 0.72 -11.34
C GLY A 174 -13.91 0.33 -9.88
N ILE A 175 -14.92 -0.07 -9.10
CA ILE A 175 -14.74 -0.40 -7.67
C ILE A 175 -13.75 -1.55 -7.45
N GLY A 176 -13.87 -2.64 -8.22
CA GLY A 176 -12.91 -3.74 -8.14
C GLY A 176 -11.49 -3.30 -8.47
N THR A 177 -11.32 -2.41 -9.46
CA THR A 177 -10.02 -1.86 -9.84
C THR A 177 -9.43 -1.01 -8.72
N ALA A 178 -10.24 -0.14 -8.11
CA ALA A 178 -9.80 0.70 -7.01
C ALA A 178 -9.42 -0.11 -5.76
N LEU A 179 -10.22 -1.14 -5.42
CA LEU A 179 -9.90 -2.09 -4.36
C LEU A 179 -8.57 -2.82 -4.64
N LEU A 180 -8.39 -3.35 -5.86
CA LEU A 180 -7.18 -4.08 -6.21
C LEU A 180 -5.93 -3.19 -6.19
N ALA A 181 -6.01 -1.99 -6.76
CA ALA A 181 -4.91 -1.05 -6.78
C ALA A 181 -4.47 -0.66 -5.36
N ARG A 182 -5.45 -0.44 -4.47
CA ARG A 182 -5.16 -0.11 -3.07
C ARG A 182 -4.58 -1.30 -2.30
N LEU A 183 -5.10 -2.51 -2.51
CA LEU A 183 -4.54 -3.73 -1.91
C LEU A 183 -3.13 -4.01 -2.42
N ALA A 184 -2.85 -3.76 -3.71
CA ALA A 184 -1.51 -3.91 -4.25
C ALA A 184 -0.52 -2.93 -3.66
N ALA A 185 -0.92 -1.67 -3.46
CA ALA A 185 -0.09 -0.70 -2.76
C ALA A 185 0.16 -1.12 -1.30
N LEU A 186 -0.85 -1.63 -0.60
CA LEU A 186 -0.70 -2.15 0.77
C LEU A 186 0.25 -3.37 0.82
N ALA A 187 0.19 -4.24 -0.18
CA ALA A 187 1.08 -5.39 -0.28
C ALA A 187 2.53 -4.95 -0.53
N GLU A 188 2.73 -4.00 -1.45
CA GLU A 188 4.05 -3.43 -1.76
C GLU A 188 4.66 -2.74 -0.54
N ALA A 189 3.87 -1.95 0.20
CA ALA A 189 4.31 -1.34 1.46
C ALA A 189 4.68 -2.40 2.51
N GLY A 190 3.97 -3.52 2.53
CA GLY A 190 4.29 -4.69 3.37
C GLY A 190 5.46 -5.54 2.88
N GLY A 191 6.15 -5.14 1.81
CA GLY A 191 7.31 -5.86 1.25
C GLY A 191 6.95 -7.09 0.41
N THR A 192 5.66 -7.26 0.04
CA THR A 192 5.22 -8.33 -0.86
C THR A 192 5.71 -8.05 -2.27
N THR A 193 6.42 -9.00 -2.87
CA THR A 193 6.96 -8.86 -4.23
C THR A 193 5.98 -9.30 -5.32
N GLU A 194 5.02 -10.14 -4.96
CA GLU A 194 4.09 -10.77 -5.90
C GLU A 194 2.74 -11.01 -5.25
N LEU A 195 1.68 -10.68 -5.99
CA LEU A 195 0.31 -11.01 -5.62
C LEU A 195 -0.17 -12.21 -6.41
N THR A 196 -0.98 -13.06 -5.80
CA THR A 196 -1.65 -14.16 -6.48
C THR A 196 -3.16 -14.02 -6.39
N ALA A 197 -3.89 -14.40 -7.42
CA ALA A 197 -5.35 -14.42 -7.41
C ALA A 197 -5.84 -15.70 -8.09
N VAL A 198 -6.71 -16.46 -7.42
CA VAL A 198 -7.32 -17.65 -8.00
C VAL A 198 -8.62 -17.27 -8.70
N CYS A 199 -8.76 -17.65 -9.96
CA CYS A 199 -9.90 -17.33 -10.82
C CYS A 199 -10.36 -18.55 -11.60
N LEU A 200 -11.67 -18.76 -11.68
CA LEU A 200 -12.23 -19.83 -12.51
C LEU A 200 -11.87 -19.67 -13.99
N PRO A 201 -11.64 -20.78 -14.73
CA PRO A 201 -11.42 -20.75 -16.17
C PRO A 201 -12.53 -19.96 -16.89
N GLY A 202 -12.13 -19.12 -17.85
CA GLY A 202 -13.04 -18.27 -18.61
C GLY A 202 -13.51 -17.00 -17.89
N ASN A 203 -13.26 -16.84 -16.57
CA ASN A 203 -13.55 -15.61 -15.86
C ASN A 203 -12.41 -14.59 -15.98
N SER A 204 -12.46 -13.78 -17.03
CA SER A 204 -11.48 -12.72 -17.28
C SER A 204 -11.73 -11.42 -16.50
N ALA A 205 -12.67 -11.40 -15.54
CA ALA A 205 -12.97 -10.21 -14.76
C ALA A 205 -11.77 -9.75 -13.92
N MET A 206 -11.09 -10.67 -13.24
CA MET A 206 -9.90 -10.34 -12.45
C MET A 206 -8.75 -9.87 -13.33
N VAL A 207 -8.49 -10.55 -14.46
CA VAL A 207 -7.48 -10.14 -15.45
C VAL A 207 -7.71 -8.69 -15.89
N ARG A 208 -8.94 -8.35 -16.32
CA ARG A 208 -9.31 -6.99 -16.71
C ARG A 208 -9.19 -5.98 -15.58
N THR A 209 -9.43 -6.41 -14.35
CA THR A 209 -9.34 -5.56 -13.15
C THR A 209 -7.89 -5.25 -12.82
N ALA A 210 -7.02 -6.26 -12.87
CA ALA A 210 -5.58 -6.16 -12.63
C ALA A 210 -4.89 -5.29 -13.68
N VAL A 211 -5.15 -5.49 -14.97
CA VAL A 211 -4.60 -4.63 -16.03
C VAL A 211 -5.00 -3.18 -15.83
N ARG A 212 -6.28 -2.91 -15.51
CA ARG A 212 -6.74 -1.54 -15.22
C ARG A 212 -6.16 -0.96 -13.92
N ALA A 213 -5.76 -1.80 -12.97
CA ALA A 213 -5.07 -1.40 -11.76
C ALA A 213 -3.56 -1.16 -11.99
N GLY A 214 -3.07 -1.29 -13.23
CA GLY A 214 -1.65 -1.12 -13.55
C GLY A 214 -0.78 -2.33 -13.17
N LEU A 215 -1.39 -3.50 -13.01
CA LEU A 215 -0.67 -4.75 -12.72
C LEU A 215 -0.42 -5.53 -14.02
N GLN A 216 0.75 -6.16 -14.09
CA GLN A 216 1.04 -7.20 -15.07
C GLN A 216 0.41 -8.51 -14.60
N VAL A 217 -0.14 -9.27 -15.54
CA VAL A 217 -0.86 -10.51 -15.27
C VAL A 217 -0.18 -11.64 -16.03
N GLU A 218 0.26 -12.65 -15.29
CA GLU A 218 0.77 -13.91 -15.84
C GLU A 218 -0.10 -15.05 -15.32
N THR A 219 -0.35 -16.05 -16.16
CA THR A 219 -1.01 -17.29 -15.70
C THR A 219 0.06 -18.21 -15.14
N SER A 220 -0.20 -18.85 -14.01
CA SER A 220 0.75 -19.83 -13.46
C SER A 220 0.90 -21.02 -14.42
N PRO A 221 2.14 -21.48 -14.69
CA PRO A 221 2.38 -22.66 -15.52
C PRO A 221 1.87 -23.95 -14.86
N ASP A 222 1.81 -23.98 -13.53
CA ASP A 222 1.42 -25.16 -12.75
C ASP A 222 -0.11 -25.26 -12.56
N ASP A 223 -0.82 -24.14 -12.63
CA ASP A 223 -2.27 -24.08 -12.46
C ASP A 223 -2.88 -22.90 -13.24
N ALA A 224 -3.61 -23.20 -14.31
CA ALA A 224 -4.24 -22.21 -15.17
C ALA A 224 -5.32 -21.36 -14.47
N THR A 225 -5.76 -21.75 -13.27
CA THR A 225 -6.70 -20.95 -12.45
C THR A 225 -5.99 -19.91 -11.59
N VAL A 226 -4.67 -20.01 -11.42
CA VAL A 226 -3.89 -19.09 -10.61
C VAL A 226 -3.28 -18.01 -11.49
N LEU A 227 -3.62 -16.76 -11.18
CA LEU A 227 -3.03 -15.57 -11.79
C LEU A 227 -1.93 -15.03 -10.88
N ARG A 228 -0.73 -14.83 -11.42
CA ARG A 228 0.35 -14.08 -10.81
C ARG A 228 0.23 -12.62 -11.24
N LEU A 229 0.17 -11.72 -10.27
CA LEU A 229 -0.04 -10.29 -10.45
C LEU A 229 1.16 -9.53 -9.89
N VAL A 230 1.83 -8.77 -10.74
CA VAL A 230 3.02 -8.01 -10.36
C VAL A 230 2.79 -6.53 -10.66
N ALA A 231 3.18 -5.65 -9.75
CA ALA A 231 3.11 -4.21 -9.99
C ALA A 231 3.95 -3.88 -11.23
N ALA A 232 3.34 -3.23 -12.23
CA ALA A 232 4.10 -2.75 -13.37
C ALA A 232 5.04 -1.64 -12.86
N ARG A 233 6.31 -1.99 -12.64
CA ARG A 233 7.36 -1.01 -12.35
C ARG A 233 7.61 -0.17 -13.60
N THR A 234 6.71 0.76 -13.87
CA THR A 234 7.02 1.87 -14.75
C THR A 234 7.80 2.87 -13.90
N PRO A 235 9.08 3.14 -14.21
CA PRO A 235 9.82 4.18 -13.50
C PRO A 235 9.06 5.50 -13.71
N ARG A 236 8.36 5.98 -12.68
CA ARG A 236 7.84 7.34 -12.67
C ARG A 236 9.06 8.24 -12.64
N THR A 237 9.42 8.77 -13.81
CA THR A 237 10.38 9.85 -13.91
C THR A 237 9.75 11.04 -13.17
N VAL A 238 10.18 11.26 -11.93
CA VAL A 238 9.86 12.51 -11.24
C VAL A 238 10.66 13.59 -11.97
N SER A 239 10.02 14.26 -12.93
CA SER A 239 10.56 15.48 -13.52
C SER A 239 10.51 16.55 -12.44
N GLY A 240 11.57 16.61 -11.63
CA GLY A 240 11.78 17.70 -10.69
C GLY A 240 12.05 18.97 -11.50
N SER A 241 11.03 19.79 -11.72
CA SER A 241 11.26 21.18 -12.10
C SER A 241 12.04 21.83 -10.95
N ARG A 242 13.34 22.02 -11.15
CA ARG A 242 14.16 22.90 -10.31
C ARG A 242 13.65 24.32 -10.49
N THR A 243 12.60 24.69 -9.77
CA THR A 243 12.26 26.10 -9.58
C THR A 243 13.32 26.65 -8.63
N SER A 244 14.37 27.26 -9.19
CA SER A 244 15.41 27.91 -8.41
C SER A 244 14.80 29.08 -7.64
N LEU A 245 14.62 28.91 -6.34
CA LEU A 245 14.24 29.96 -5.39
C LEU A 245 15.47 30.73 -4.87
N CYS A 246 16.43 31.04 -5.75
CA CYS A 246 17.47 32.01 -5.44
C CYS A 246 17.05 33.37 -6.02
N PRO A 247 16.69 34.37 -5.19
CA PRO A 247 16.67 35.75 -5.67
C PRO A 247 18.11 36.16 -6.02
N ALA A 248 18.29 36.69 -7.23
CA ALA A 248 19.58 37.21 -7.67
C ALA A 248 20.07 38.32 -6.71
N PRO A 249 21.37 38.38 -6.37
CA PRO A 249 21.90 39.46 -5.56
C PRO A 249 21.73 40.79 -6.28
N ARG A 250 21.07 41.72 -5.61
CA ARG A 250 20.81 43.10 -6.07
C ARG A 250 22.16 43.81 -6.22
N ALA A 251 22.50 44.24 -7.44
CA ALA A 251 23.70 45.02 -7.69
C ALA A 251 23.67 46.33 -6.86
N ALA A 252 24.75 46.60 -6.13
CA ALA A 252 24.94 47.85 -5.40
C ALA A 252 25.14 49.02 -6.37
N PRO A 253 24.59 50.22 -6.09
CA PRO A 253 24.81 51.38 -6.93
C PRO A 253 26.28 51.85 -6.82
N ALA A 254 26.90 52.08 -7.97
CA ALA A 254 28.23 52.68 -8.06
C ALA A 254 28.20 54.11 -7.47
N SER A 255 28.98 54.33 -6.42
CA SER A 255 29.24 55.66 -5.90
C SER A 255 30.06 56.45 -6.91
N SER A 256 29.47 57.55 -7.38
CA SER A 256 30.12 58.61 -8.13
C SER A 256 31.21 59.28 -7.29
N GLY A 257 32.47 59.17 -7.71
CA GLY A 257 33.55 60.06 -7.29
C GLY A 257 34.09 60.78 -8.53
N ARG A 258 33.70 62.04 -8.70
CA ARG A 258 34.40 63.00 -9.56
C ARG A 258 35.34 63.82 -8.67
N GLU A 259 36.46 64.18 -9.28
CA GLU A 259 37.39 65.25 -8.90
C GLU A 259 36.69 66.57 -8.53
#